data_AF-A0A517DTA8-F1
#
_entry.id   AF-A0A517DTA8-F1
#
_cell.length_a   1.000
_cell.length_b   1.000
_cell.length_c   1.000
_cell.angle_alpha   90.00
_cell.angle_beta   90.00
_cell.angle_gamma   90.00
#
_symmetry.space_group_name_H-M   'P 1'
#
loop_
_entity.id
_entity.type
_entity.pdbx_description
1 polymer ?
#
loop_
_entity_poly.entity_id
_entity_poly.type
_entity_poly.pdbx_seq_one_letter_code
_entity_poly.pdbx_strand_id
1 'polypeptide(L)' 'MDTVAQPLIKVIEKLEQAKLSYTVTVTKPARTTFQLQDDLFVIRQQLDDTGIYKLTVAAKMGKEVF' A
#
# COMPACT_ATOMS: atom_id res chain seq x y z
N MET A 1 -14.15 -2.32 -4.64
CA MET A 1 -13.76 -1.17 -3.78
C MET A 1 -12.46 -0.62 -4.34
N ASP A 2 -12.40 0.65 -4.72
CA ASP A 2 -11.17 1.26 -5.24
C ASP A 2 -10.42 1.92 -4.07
N THR A 3 -9.26 1.38 -3.73
CA THR A 3 -8.43 1.86 -2.60
C THR A 3 -7.06 2.34 -3.07
N VAL A 4 -6.88 2.46 -4.38
CA VAL A 4 -5.63 2.95 -4.99
C VAL A 4 -5.44 4.42 -4.61
N ALA A 5 -4.18 4.81 -4.43
CA ALA A 5 -3.74 6.10 -3.91
C ALA A 5 -4.18 6.43 -2.47
N GLN A 6 -4.78 5.48 -1.73
CA GLN A 6 -5.08 5.67 -0.30
C GLN A 6 -3.90 5.24 0.57
N PRO A 7 -3.73 5.84 1.77
CA PRO A 7 -2.77 5.38 2.76
C PRO A 7 -3.07 3.95 3.17
N LEU A 8 -2.04 3.11 3.27
CA LEU A 8 -2.18 1.69 3.62
C LEU A 8 -3.00 1.51 4.90
N ILE A 9 -2.78 2.35 5.91
CA ILE A 9 -3.48 2.25 7.20
C ILE A 9 -5.00 2.34 7.04
N LYS A 10 -5.51 3.30 6.25
CA LYS A 10 -6.94 3.45 5.99
C LYS A 10 -7.53 2.27 5.20
N VAL A 11 -6.72 1.66 4.34
CA VAL A 11 -7.14 0.52 3.53
C VAL A 11 -7.20 -0.75 4.38
N ILE A 12 -6.22 -0.96 5.26
CA ILE A 12 -6.23 -2.05 6.25
C ILE A 12 -7.45 -1.93 7.15
N GLU A 13 -7.70 -0.76 7.74
CA GLU A 13 -8.87 -0.54 8.62
C GLU A 13 -10.18 -0.91 7.93
N LYS A 14 -10.36 -0.54 6.66
CA LYS A 14 -11.54 -0.91 5.87
C LYS A 14 -11.65 -2.41 5.62
N LEU A 15 -10.52 -3.06 5.31
CA LEU A 15 -10.50 -4.51 5.05
C LEU A 15 -10.77 -5.31 6.32
N GLU A 16 -10.21 -4.87 7.46
CA GLU A 16 -10.49 -5.47 8.76
C GLU A 16 -11.95 -5.27 9.19
N GLN A 17 -12.49 -4.05 9.03
CA GLN A 17 -13.91 -3.78 9.29
C GLN A 17 -14.83 -4.64 8.41
N ALA A 18 -14.44 -4.87 7.15
CA ALA A 18 -15.17 -5.73 6.24
C ALA A 18 -14.88 -7.24 6.45
N LYS A 19 -14.00 -7.60 7.39
CA LYS A 19 -13.51 -8.98 7.62
C LYS A 19 -13.02 -9.67 6.35
N LEU A 20 -12.38 -8.91 5.47
CA LEU A 20 -11.85 -9.41 4.20
C LEU A 20 -10.40 -9.83 4.39
N SER A 21 -10.02 -10.99 3.87
CA SER A 21 -8.62 -11.43 3.87
C SER A 21 -7.79 -10.62 2.87
N TYR A 22 -6.61 -10.20 3.27
CA TYR A 22 -5.72 -9.41 2.43
C TYR A 22 -4.24 -9.78 2.62
N THR A 23 -3.43 -9.42 1.63
CA THR A 23 -1.98 -9.58 1.64
C THR A 23 -1.35 -8.27 1.17
N VAL A 24 -0.37 -7.77 1.91
CA VAL A 24 0.32 -6.52 1.59
C VAL A 24 1.72 -6.81 1.06
N THR A 25 2.02 -6.30 -0.14
CA THR A 25 3.33 -6.35 -0.76
C THR A 25 3.92 -4.95 -0.81
N VAL A 26 4.98 -4.72 -0.04
CA VAL A 26 5.67 -3.43 -0.02
C VAL A 26 6.76 -3.42 -1.10
N THR A 27 6.61 -2.56 -2.10
CA THR A 27 7.64 -2.30 -3.10
C THR A 27 8.46 -1.07 -2.66
N LYS A 28 9.73 -1.29 -2.32
CA LYS A 28 10.68 -0.23 -1.98
C LYS A 28 11.92 -0.32 -2.86
N PRO A 29 12.52 0.82 -3.28
CA PRO A 29 13.79 0.80 -3.98
C PRO A 29 14.88 0.21 -3.07
N ALA A 30 15.79 -0.59 -3.65
CA ALA A 30 16.89 -1.22 -2.90
C ALA A 30 17.93 -0.21 -2.38
N ARG A 31 17.93 1.03 -2.88
CA ARG A 31 18.84 2.11 -2.46
C ARG A 31 18.15 3.04 -1.48
N THR A 32 18.52 2.91 -0.20
CA THR A 32 18.11 3.77 0.91
C THR A 32 18.82 5.14 0.89
N THR A 33 18.96 5.78 -0.28
CA THR A 33 19.59 7.11 -0.39
C THR A 33 18.60 8.26 -0.16
N PHE A 34 17.31 7.95 -0.10
CA PHE A 34 16.24 8.90 0.18
C PHE A 34 15.58 8.49 1.48
N GLN A 35 15.32 9.45 2.38
CA GLN A 35 14.44 9.24 3.52
C GLN A 35 13.06 8.86 2.94
N LEU A 36 12.78 7.55 2.89
CA LEU A 36 11.42 7.08 2.63
C LEU A 36 10.59 7.62 3.78
N GLN A 37 9.66 8.53 3.48
CA GLN A 37 8.58 8.81 4.43
C GLN A 37 7.89 7.47 4.72
N ASP A 38 7.67 7.17 6.01
CA ASP A 38 7.00 5.94 6.46
C ASP A 38 5.56 5.80 5.93
N ASP A 39 5.04 6.84 5.28
CA ASP A 39 3.74 6.82 4.60
C ASP A 39 3.75 5.92 3.35
N LEU A 40 3.22 4.71 3.53
CA LEU A 40 2.92 3.75 2.47
C LEU A 40 1.55 4.03 1.85
N PHE A 41 1.51 4.07 0.52
CA PHE A 41 0.28 4.25 -0.26
C PHE A 41 0.03 3.03 -1.14
N VAL A 42 -1.24 2.65 -1.28
CA VAL A 42 -1.65 1.57 -2.18
C VAL A 42 -1.52 2.03 -3.62
N ILE A 43 -0.67 1.37 -4.39
CA ILE A 43 -0.45 1.65 -5.82
C ILE A 43 -1.19 0.66 -6.72
N ARG A 44 -1.56 -0.50 -6.18
CA ARG A 44 -2.31 -1.52 -6.91
C ARG A 44 -3.11 -2.38 -5.93
N GLN A 45 -4.33 -2.70 -6.30
CA GLN A 45 -5.15 -3.68 -5.61
C GLN A 45 -5.60 -4.74 -6.64
N GLN A 46 -5.48 -6.01 -6.29
CA GLN A 46 -6.01 -7.12 -7.06
C GLN A 46 -6.78 -8.06 -6.15
N LEU A 47 -7.89 -8.59 -6.63
CA LEU A 47 -8.58 -9.69 -5.98
C LEU A 47 -8.09 -10.99 -6.59
N ASP A 48 -7.63 -11.90 -5.74
CA ASP A 48 -7.26 -13.25 -6.17
C ASP A 48 -8.51 -14.12 -6.34
N ASP A 49 -8.40 -15.21 -7.12
CA ASP A 49 -9.50 -16.16 -7.36
C ASP A 49 -9.98 -16.83 -6.05
N THR A 50 -9.09 -16.87 -5.04
CA THR A 50 -9.36 -17.34 -3.68
C THR A 50 -10.15 -16.32 -2.83
N GLY A 51 -10.43 -15.12 -3.36
CA GLY A 51 -11.10 -14.03 -2.62
C GLY A 51 -10.18 -13.22 -1.71
N ILE A 52 -8.86 -13.39 -1.82
CA ILE A 52 -7.86 -12.65 -1.04
C ILE A 52 -7.48 -11.36 -1.77
N TYR A 53 -7.54 -10.22 -1.08
CA TYR A 53 -7.13 -8.93 -1.63
C TYR A 53 -5.61 -8.77 -1.58
N LYS A 54 -4.95 -8.76 -2.73
CA LYS A 54 -3.53 -8.44 -2.89
C LYS A 54 -3.34 -6.94 -3.06
N LEU A 55 -2.75 -6.30 -2.04
CA LEU A 55 -2.42 -4.88 -2.02
C LEU A 55 -0.93 -4.71 -2.31
N THR A 56 -0.59 -3.99 -3.36
CA THR A 56 0.78 -3.51 -3.58
C THR A 56 0.87 -2.07 -3.09
N VAL A 57 1.84 -1.81 -2.21
CA VAL A 57 2.08 -0.48 -1.66
C VAL A 57 3.48 0.00 -1.93
N ALA A 58 3.63 1.31 -2.10
CA ALA A 58 4.91 1.96 -2.21
C ALA A 58 4.97 3.14 -1.24
N ALA A 59 6.15 3.40 -0.69
CA ALA A 59 6.39 4.63 0.04
C ALA A 59 6.33 5.82 -0.93
N LYS A 60 5.74 6.93 -0.49
CA LYS A 60 5.79 8.16 -1.27
C LYS A 60 7.23 8.66 -1.28
N MET A 61 7.82 8.74 -2.47
CA MET A 61 9.10 9.44 -2.64
C MET A 61 8.84 10.93 -2.41
N GLY A 62 9.16 11.41 -1.21
CA GLY A 62 9.28 12.84 -0.96
C GLY A 62 10.39 13.36 -1.85
N LYS A 63 10.03 14.12 -2.88
CA LYS A 63 11.00 14.99 -3.54
C LYS A 63 11.30 16.10 -2.55
N GLU A 64 12.43 16.03 -1.85
CA GLU A 64 13.03 17.22 -1.24
C GLU A 64 13.38 18.16 -2.39
N VAL A 65 12.61 19.24 -2.53
CA VAL A 65 13.04 20.42 -3.27
C VAL A 65 13.85 21.27 -2.29
N PHE A 66 15.17 21.25 -2.47
CA PHE A 66 16.13 22.09 -1.75
C PHE A 66 15.90 23.57 -2.04
#